data_AF-U5ED78-F1
#
_entry.id   AF-U5ED78-F1
#
_cell.length_a   1.000
_cell.length_b   1.000
_cell.length_c   1.000
_cell.angle_alpha   90.00
_cell.angle_beta   90.00
_cell.angle_gamma   90.00
#
_symmetry.space_group_name_H-M   'P 1'
#
loop_
_entity.id
_entity.type
_entity.pdbx_description
1 polymer ?
#
loop_
_entity_poly.entity_id
_entity_poly.type
_entity_poly.pdbx_seq_one_letter_code
_entity_poly.pdbx_strand_id
1 'polypeptide(L)'
;MYNEIPSPREELEQRLRAALVGYPAFTVRAVGRRELRIERPYRHDLRGTPYCFRLHLEQKRKYALTWELWDTEGQTPRRERDREQPVRDLIAAEVSELGWRPGRSVVGWMITMLITTIKIVMAVIVALVFAYYVGR
;
A
#
# COMPACT_ATOMS: atom_id res chain seq x y z
N MET A 1 -28.74 24.78 5.60
CA MET A 1 -27.31 24.44 5.50
C MET A 1 -27.24 23.01 4.98
N TYR A 2 -26.95 22.80 3.70
CA TYR A 2 -26.62 21.47 3.22
C TYR A 2 -25.26 21.12 3.81
N ASN A 3 -25.21 20.12 4.70
CA ASN A 3 -23.96 19.47 5.05
C ASN A 3 -23.46 18.82 3.76
N GLU A 4 -22.55 19.50 3.06
CA GLU A 4 -21.82 18.91 1.95
C GLU A 4 -21.11 17.68 2.54
N ILE A 5 -21.60 16.50 2.19
CA ILE A 5 -20.96 15.25 2.56
C ILE A 5 -19.54 15.36 1.99
N PRO A 6 -18.48 15.34 2.83
CA PRO A 6 -17.12 15.51 2.36
C PRO A 6 -16.87 14.49 1.26
N SER A 7 -16.26 14.93 0.17
CA SER A 7 -15.95 14.00 -0.90
C SER A 7 -15.08 12.88 -0.32
N PRO A 8 -15.24 11.62 -0.74
CA PRO A 8 -14.43 10.50 -0.22
C PRO A 8 -12.90 10.75 -0.29
N ARG A 9 -12.49 11.67 -1.17
CA ARG A 9 -11.12 12.18 -1.29
C ARG A 9 -10.73 13.07 -0.12
N GLU A 10 -11.57 14.03 0.27
CA GLU A 10 -11.32 14.92 1.41
C GLU A 10 -11.32 14.16 2.72
N GLU A 11 -12.21 13.18 2.85
CA GLU A 11 -12.22 12.28 4.00
C GLU A 11 -10.90 11.49 4.06
N LEU A 12 -10.48 10.86 2.95
CA LEU A 12 -9.19 10.17 2.88
C LEU A 12 -8.00 11.09 3.15
N GLU A 13 -8.01 12.31 2.63
CA GLU A 13 -6.97 13.30 2.86
C GLU A 13 -6.86 13.67 4.35
N GLN A 14 -7.99 13.92 5.03
CA GLN A 14 -8.00 14.23 6.46
C GLN A 14 -7.52 13.04 7.30
N ARG A 15 -7.96 11.83 6.97
CA ARG A 15 -7.54 10.61 7.67
C ARG A 15 -6.05 10.34 7.49
N LEU A 16 -5.52 10.45 6.27
CA LEU A 16 -4.10 10.34 6.00
C LEU A 16 -3.28 11.41 6.73
N ARG A 17 -3.76 12.66 6.80
CA ARG A 17 -3.08 13.71 7.57
C ARG A 17 -3.03 13.38 9.06
N ALA A 18 -4.11 12.86 9.62
CA ALA A 18 -4.17 12.46 11.03
C ALA A 18 -3.27 11.25 11.32
N ALA A 19 -3.30 10.23 10.45
CA ALA A 19 -2.51 9.02 10.61
C ALA A 19 -0.99 9.27 10.42
N LEU A 20 -0.61 10.23 9.57
CA LEU A 20 0.79 10.60 9.32
C LEU A 20 1.37 11.59 10.35
N VAL A 21 0.65 11.94 11.42
CA VAL A 21 1.20 12.79 12.51
C VAL A 21 2.45 12.16 13.15
N GLY A 22 2.54 10.82 13.20
CA GLY A 22 3.73 10.09 13.65
C GLY A 22 4.91 10.13 12.67
N TYR A 23 4.71 10.67 11.46
CA TYR A 23 5.67 10.72 10.38
C TYR A 23 5.84 12.16 9.86
N PRO A 24 6.39 13.09 10.68
CA PRO A 24 6.39 14.53 10.39
C PRO A 24 7.16 14.93 9.13
N ALA A 25 8.00 14.03 8.60
CA ALA A 25 8.67 14.25 7.32
C ALA A 25 7.69 14.25 6.13
N PHE A 26 6.54 13.57 6.25
CA PHE A 26 5.56 13.44 5.16
C PHE A 26 4.44 14.45 5.30
N THR A 27 4.05 15.00 4.16
CA THR A 27 2.96 15.96 3.99
C THR A 27 1.97 15.43 2.99
N VAL A 28 0.67 15.59 3.26
CA VAL A 28 -0.40 15.15 2.36
C VAL A 28 -0.94 16.35 1.60
N ARG A 29 -0.94 16.25 0.27
CA ARG A 29 -1.42 17.29 -0.63
C ARG A 29 -2.33 16.72 -1.70
N ALA A 30 -3.49 17.34 -1.88
CA ALA A 30 -4.30 17.13 -3.07
C ALA A 30 -3.67 17.82 -4.29
N VAL A 31 -3.47 17.05 -5.37
CA VAL A 31 -2.92 17.57 -6.64
C VAL A 31 -3.98 17.65 -7.74
N GLY A 32 -5.09 16.93 -7.57
CA GLY A 32 -6.24 17.05 -8.46
C GLY A 32 -7.48 16.39 -7.89
N ARG A 33 -8.53 16.30 -8.70
CA ARG A 33 -9.82 15.71 -8.31
C ARG A 33 -9.73 14.22 -7.93
N ARG A 34 -8.71 13.52 -8.41
CA ARG A 34 -8.50 12.08 -8.22
C ARG A 34 -7.09 11.73 -7.76
N GLU A 35 -6.31 12.71 -7.31
CA GLU A 35 -4.91 12.47 -6.95
C GLU A 35 -4.59 13.09 -5.59
N LEU A 36 -4.16 12.25 -4.66
CA LEU A 36 -3.53 12.65 -3.41
C LEU A 36 -2.06 12.29 -3.48
N ARG A 37 -1.20 13.19 -3.01
CA ARG A 37 0.22 12.96 -2.90
C ARG A 37 0.65 13.03 -1.46
N ILE A 38 1.53 12.12 -1.08
CA ILE A 38 2.16 12.08 0.22
C ILE A 38 3.65 12.30 -0.05
N GLU A 39 4.11 13.51 0.20
CA GLU A 39 5.43 13.98 -0.19
C GLU A 39 6.24 14.33 1.06
N ARG A 40 7.51 13.97 1.06
CA ARG A 40 8.48 14.50 2.02
C ARG A 40 9.49 15.39 1.30
N PRO A 41 10.13 16.35 1.99
CA PRO A 41 11.19 17.16 1.41
C PRO A 41 12.25 16.25 0.80
N TYR A 42 12.61 16.53 -0.45
CA TYR A 42 13.66 15.80 -1.14
C TYR A 42 15.01 16.07 -0.48
N ARG A 43 15.73 15.01 -0.10
CA ARG A 43 17.08 15.06 0.47
C ARG A 43 17.95 14.02 -0.22
N HIS A 44 19.07 14.45 -0.79
CA HIS A 44 20.01 13.58 -1.51
C HIS A 44 20.68 12.52 -0.62
N ASP A 45 20.64 12.74 0.68
CA ASP A 45 21.14 11.90 1.76
C ASP A 45 20.16 10.76 2.12
N LEU A 46 18.92 10.82 1.61
CA LEU A 46 17.90 9.77 1.73
C LEU A 46 17.73 8.98 0.43
N ARG A 47 18.84 8.74 -0.28
CA ARG A 47 18.86 7.86 -1.47
C ARG A 47 18.26 6.49 -1.10
N GLY A 48 17.41 5.98 -1.98
CA GLY A 48 16.80 4.66 -1.83
C GLY A 48 15.60 4.58 -0.88
N THR A 49 15.02 5.72 -0.50
CA THR A 49 13.67 5.78 0.11
C THR A 49 12.72 6.62 -0.77
N PRO A 50 11.42 6.27 -0.86
CA PRO A 50 10.51 6.98 -1.74
C PRO A 50 10.25 8.36 -1.14
N TYR A 51 10.41 9.41 -1.94
CA TYR A 51 10.15 10.78 -1.50
C TYR A 51 8.71 11.21 -1.76
N CYS A 52 7.97 10.47 -2.59
CA CYS A 52 6.59 10.76 -2.94
C CYS A 52 5.80 9.46 -3.14
N PHE A 53 4.65 9.34 -2.47
CA PHE A 53 3.61 8.37 -2.78
C PHE A 53 2.49 9.09 -3.52
N ARG A 54 2.20 8.67 -4.76
CA ARG A 54 1.04 9.15 -5.52
C ARG A 54 -0.11 8.18 -5.38
N LEU A 55 -1.21 8.63 -4.83
CA LEU A 55 -2.47 7.91 -4.75
C LEU A 55 -3.41 8.41 -5.83
N HIS A 56 -3.77 7.56 -6.78
CA HIS A 56 -4.85 7.84 -7.73
C HIS A 56 -6.13 7.12 -7.34
N LEU A 57 -7.18 7.93 -7.22
CA LEU A 57 -8.46 7.57 -6.65
C LEU A 57 -9.50 7.40 -7.76
N GLU A 58 -9.93 6.16 -7.97
CA GLU A 58 -11.00 5.81 -8.88
C GLU A 58 -12.31 5.58 -8.11
N GLN A 59 -13.06 6.66 -7.89
CA GLN A 59 -14.31 6.66 -7.11
C GLN A 59 -15.34 5.64 -7.61
N LYS A 60 -15.54 5.54 -8.94
CA LYS A 60 -16.54 4.63 -9.53
C LYS A 60 -16.30 3.16 -9.15
N ARG A 61 -15.03 2.78 -8.98
CA ARG A 61 -14.62 1.41 -8.65
C ARG A 61 -14.19 1.25 -7.18
N LYS A 62 -14.28 2.33 -6.39
CA LYS A 62 -13.74 2.44 -5.03
C LYS A 62 -12.33 1.84 -4.95
N TYR A 63 -11.44 2.36 -5.79
CA TYR A 63 -10.11 1.79 -5.99
C TYR A 63 -9.05 2.88 -5.87
N ALA A 64 -7.93 2.58 -5.19
CA ALA A 64 -6.83 3.52 -5.03
C ALA A 64 -5.50 2.90 -5.48
N LEU A 65 -4.92 3.42 -6.55
CA LEU A 65 -3.58 3.03 -7.02
C LEU A 65 -2.53 3.83 -6.28
N THR A 66 -1.54 3.16 -5.70
CA THR A 66 -0.40 3.82 -5.05
C THR A 66 0.86 3.60 -5.89
N TRP A 67 1.52 4.67 -6.32
CA TRP A 67 2.85 4.64 -6.92
C TRP A 67 3.87 5.29 -6.01
N GLU A 68 5.04 4.67 -5.92
CA GLU A 68 6.17 5.14 -5.13
C GLU A 68 7.18 5.78 -6.09
N LEU A 69 7.51 7.05 -5.87
CA LEU A 69 8.56 7.75 -6.60
C LEU A 69 9.83 7.77 -5.75
N TRP A 70 10.91 7.29 -6.36
CA TRP A 70 12.23 7.13 -5.77
C TRP A 70 13.21 8.05 -6.49
N ASP A 71 14.26 8.45 -5.79
CA ASP A 71 15.35 9.25 -6.36
C ASP A 71 16.32 8.42 -7.22
N THR A 72 16.32 7.10 -7.05
CA THR A 72 17.25 6.22 -7.75
C THR A 72 16.81 5.99 -9.19
N GLU A 73 17.64 6.42 -10.15
CA GLU A 73 17.61 5.97 -11.53
C GLU A 73 17.78 4.44 -11.59
N GLY A 74 16.69 3.71 -11.58
CA GLY A 74 16.63 2.35 -12.13
C GLY A 74 16.57 1.18 -11.16
N GLN A 75 17.10 1.22 -9.94
CA GLN A 75 16.99 0.07 -9.02
C GLN A 75 16.90 0.48 -7.54
N THR A 76 15.75 0.18 -6.92
CA THR A 76 15.55 0.29 -5.48
C THR A 76 16.25 -0.89 -4.76
N PRO A 77 17.17 -0.66 -3.82
CA PRO A 77 17.71 -1.74 -2.98
C PRO A 77 16.59 -2.34 -2.12
N ARG A 78 16.40 -3.67 -2.18
CA ARG A 78 15.32 -4.38 -1.45
C ARG A 78 15.25 -4.03 0.05
N ARG A 79 16.41 -3.77 0.67
CA ARG A 79 16.56 -3.52 2.11
C ARG A 79 16.01 -2.18 2.58
N GLU A 80 15.92 -1.19 1.70
CA GLU A 80 15.44 0.15 2.03
C GLU A 80 13.94 0.30 1.79
N ARG A 81 13.36 -0.60 0.97
CA ARG A 81 11.93 -0.75 0.80
C ARG A 81 11.21 -1.09 2.11
N ASP A 82 11.87 -1.84 2.98
CA ASP A 82 11.31 -2.30 4.25
C ASP A 82 11.20 -1.17 5.30
N ARG A 83 12.01 -0.11 5.19
CA ARG A 83 11.98 1.02 6.15
C ARG A 83 10.72 1.88 6.03
N GLU A 84 10.20 2.02 4.83
CA GLU A 84 9.05 2.88 4.50
C GLU A 84 7.76 2.06 4.26
N GLN A 85 7.87 0.74 4.44
CA GLN A 85 6.75 -0.18 4.51
C GLN A 85 5.69 0.23 5.56
N PRO A 86 6.03 0.80 6.73
CA PRO A 86 5.02 1.29 7.68
C PRO A 86 4.13 2.40 7.11
N VAL A 87 4.71 3.36 6.37
CA VAL A 87 3.96 4.45 5.73
C VAL A 87 3.07 3.88 4.63
N ARG A 88 3.60 2.96 3.81
CA ARG A 88 2.84 2.26 2.77
C ARG A 88 1.67 1.45 3.34
N ASP A 89 1.91 0.71 4.42
CA ASP A 89 0.90 -0.13 5.07
C ASP A 89 -0.17 0.74 5.75
N LEU A 90 0.22 1.87 6.34
CA LEU A 90 -0.69 2.87 6.88
C LEU A 90 -1.57 3.49 5.79
N ILE A 91 -0.98 3.88 4.66
CA ILE A 91 -1.74 4.36 3.49
C ILE A 91 -2.76 3.30 3.04
N ALA A 92 -2.34 2.04 2.93
CA ALA A 92 -3.20 0.95 2.51
C ALA A 92 -4.33 0.67 3.53
N ALA A 93 -4.04 0.80 4.84
CA ALA A 93 -5.01 0.64 5.90
C ALA A 93 -6.10 1.73 5.82
N GLU A 94 -5.71 3.01 5.74
CA GLU A 94 -6.66 4.13 5.66
C GLU A 94 -7.56 4.05 4.42
N VAL A 95 -6.99 3.67 3.28
CA VAL A 95 -7.74 3.40 2.05
C VAL A 95 -8.74 2.26 2.25
N SER A 96 -8.31 1.17 2.89
CA SER A 96 -9.17 0.00 3.15
C SER A 96 -10.30 0.32 4.13
N GLU A 97 -10.05 1.15 5.14
CA GLU A 97 -11.07 1.54 6.12
C GLU A 97 -12.19 2.38 5.50
N LEU A 98 -11.90 3.17 4.47
CA LEU A 98 -12.94 3.87 3.69
C LEU A 98 -13.74 2.93 2.77
N GLY A 99 -13.45 1.63 2.79
CA GLY A 99 -14.05 0.63 1.91
C GLY A 99 -13.52 0.68 0.48
N TRP A 100 -12.36 1.31 0.27
CA TRP A 100 -11.69 1.34 -1.01
C TRP A 100 -10.70 0.18 -1.08
N ARG A 101 -10.59 -0.43 -2.26
CA ARG A 101 -9.62 -1.49 -2.48
C ARG A 101 -8.25 -0.85 -2.70
N PRO A 102 -7.27 -1.05 -1.79
CA PRO A 102 -5.91 -0.63 -2.06
C PRO A 102 -5.41 -1.44 -3.25
N GLY A 103 -5.02 -0.73 -4.31
CA GLY A 103 -4.39 -1.31 -5.47
C GLY A 103 -3.06 -1.90 -5.06
N ARG A 104 -3.06 -3.18 -4.67
CA ARG A 104 -1.83 -3.98 -4.69
C ARG A 104 -1.29 -3.89 -6.11
N SER A 105 -0.04 -3.47 -6.26
CA SER A 105 0.66 -3.58 -7.55
C SER A 105 0.48 -4.99 -8.09
N VAL A 106 0.43 -5.16 -9.42
CA VAL A 106 0.29 -6.47 -10.08
C VAL A 106 1.26 -7.51 -9.47
N VAL A 107 2.46 -7.04 -9.10
CA VAL A 107 3.49 -7.82 -8.39
C VAL A 107 3.03 -8.31 -7.01
N GLY A 108 2.35 -7.49 -6.23
CA GLY A 108 1.80 -7.89 -4.93
C GLY A 108 0.70 -8.94 -5.04
N TRP A 109 -0.16 -8.87 -6.06
CA TRP A 109 -1.11 -9.94 -6.38
C TRP A 109 -0.39 -11.23 -6.77
N MET A 110 0.65 -11.14 -7.59
CA MET A 110 1.45 -12.28 -8.01
C MET A 110 2.15 -12.97 -6.84
N ILE A 111 2.73 -12.18 -5.91
CA ILE A 111 3.36 -12.71 -4.68
C ILE A 111 2.31 -13.37 -3.79
N THR A 112 1.13 -12.75 -3.62
CA THR A 112 0.06 -13.33 -2.78
C THR A 112 -0.43 -14.65 -3.36
N MET A 113 -0.64 -14.71 -4.68
CA MET A 113 -0.99 -15.93 -5.40
C MET A 113 0.07 -17.01 -5.17
N LEU A 114 1.35 -16.70 -5.38
CA LEU A 114 2.45 -17.64 -5.21
C LEU A 114 2.51 -18.21 -3.78
N ILE A 115 2.43 -17.35 -2.75
CA ILE A 115 2.44 -17.78 -1.34
C ILE A 115 1.23 -18.68 -1.03
N THR A 116 0.06 -18.34 -1.57
CA THR A 116 -1.16 -19.13 -1.36
C THR A 116 -1.03 -20.51 -2.00
N THR A 117 -0.52 -20.57 -3.24
CA THR A 117 -0.26 -21.85 -3.93
C THR A 117 0.73 -22.72 -3.17
N ILE A 118 1.84 -22.15 -2.68
CA ILE A 118 2.83 -22.89 -1.88
C ILE A 118 2.19 -23.49 -0.63
N LYS A 119 1.35 -22.73 0.09
CA LYS A 119 0.65 -23.22 1.28
C LYS A 119 -0.28 -24.40 0.97
N ILE A 120 -1.02 -24.33 -0.14
CA ILE A 120 -1.91 -25.42 -0.57
C ILE A 120 -1.10 -26.68 -0.88
N VAL A 121 0.00 -26.56 -1.63
CA VAL A 121 0.88 -27.70 -1.95
C VAL A 121 1.44 -28.34 -0.69
N MET A 122 1.93 -27.52 0.26
CA MET A 122 2.43 -28.02 1.54
C MET A 122 1.34 -28.75 2.34
N ALA A 123 0.12 -28.22 2.38
CA ALA A 123 -1.00 -28.87 3.06
C ALA A 123 -1.34 -30.23 2.44
N VAL A 124 -1.31 -30.34 1.10
CA VAL A 124 -1.54 -31.61 0.39
C VAL A 124 -0.45 -32.63 0.72
N ILE A 125 0.82 -32.23 0.72
CA ILE A 125 1.95 -33.11 1.06
C ILE A 125 1.81 -33.62 2.50
N VAL A 126 1.52 -32.74 3.45
CA VAL A 126 1.31 -33.12 4.85
C VAL A 126 0.15 -34.09 5.00
N ALA A 127 -0.97 -33.85 4.31
CA ALA A 127 -2.13 -34.75 4.32
C ALA A 127 -1.79 -36.14 3.75
N LEU A 128 -1.02 -36.21 2.65
CA LEU A 128 -0.60 -37.48 2.05
C LEU A 128 0.35 -38.26 2.97
N VAL A 129 1.32 -37.58 3.58
CA VAL A 129 2.25 -38.20 4.54
C VAL A 129 1.47 -38.72 5.74
N PHE A 130 0.53 -37.94 6.29
CA PHE A 130 -0.29 -38.36 7.41
C PHE A 130 -1.15 -39.57 7.07
N ALA A 131 -1.81 -39.57 5.90
CA ALA A 131 -2.58 -40.71 5.41
C ALA A 131 -1.72 -41.97 5.24
N TYR A 132 -0.48 -41.82 4.77
CA TYR A 132 0.47 -42.93 4.63
C TYR A 132 0.90 -43.52 5.98
N TYR A 133 1.14 -42.68 6.99
CA TYR A 133 1.56 -43.13 8.32
C TYR A 133 0.44 -43.69 9.17
N VAL A 134 -0.80 -43.20 9.02
CA VAL A 134 -1.97 -43.69 9.78
C VAL A 134 -2.64 -44.88 9.09
N GLY A 135 -2.57 -44.96 7.76
CA GLY A 135 -3.10 -46.08 6.98
C GLY A 135 -2.20 -47.32 6.97
N ARG A 136 -1.04 -47.26 7.62
CA ARG A 136 -0.09 -48.35 7.78
C ARG A 136 -0.05 -48.81 9.24
#